data_AF-A0A1V5UXD3-F1
#
_entry.id   AF-A0A1V5UXD3-F1
#
_cell.length_a   1.000
_cell.length_b   1.000
_cell.length_c   1.000
_cell.angle_alpha   90.00
_cell.angle_beta   90.00
_cell.angle_gamma   90.00
#
_symmetry.space_group_name_H-M   'P 1'
#
loop_
_entity.id
_entity.type
_entity.pdbx_description
1 polymer ?
#
loop_
_entity_poly.entity_id
_entity_poly.type
_entity_poly.pdbx_seq_one_letter_code
_entity_poly.pdbx_strand_id
1 'polypeptide(L)'
;MITAECPDAFLSSDTPSVETVTLKARSFTLTTLPVEVGELSEAVALSGKRRLHHSEDGSELTLELSNTIPFGAEPEVCRRIHVSNGLMSVSMDIVMRNACAFSSLSAGGLRIAGDIRRIGWIHPPKKGSGITRPIHSDFVAVPENEVLYEESYPPLGMILESETKRFDWMVGDDFWRWTNAGRLGGFSRFTVTKENGGILFQWKLFDLKPDMEALPGRNWRLTWAAAWKPLALSERKTPGKSYDLTVCNWPTPTLASSSVKKSHDDAAERGCLCAAATLNILKKWVRSNLDSVKKGDVFALNNVLPVYCVNAGHLDRARLVSLPHWDMMSILEFRRWANRLLSKRGASLEVLAPEKSPLRGFMILG
;
A
#
# COMPACT_ATOMS: atom_id res chain seq x y z
N MET A 1 2.87 -2.62 25.99
CA MET A 1 1.82 -2.86 24.99
C MET A 1 1.20 -1.53 24.62
N ILE A 2 1.04 -1.22 23.32
CA ILE A 2 0.22 -0.08 22.88
C ILE A 2 -0.99 -0.65 22.17
N THR A 3 -2.18 -0.20 22.55
CA THR A 3 -3.45 -0.56 21.94
C THR A 3 -4.21 0.70 21.55
N ALA A 4 -4.93 0.65 20.43
CA ALA A 4 -5.78 1.75 20.01
C ALA A 4 -7.04 1.24 19.30
N GLU A 5 -8.18 1.82 19.67
CA GLU A 5 -9.43 1.61 18.97
C GLU A 5 -9.51 2.51 17.74
N CYS A 6 -10.05 1.96 16.67
CA CYS A 6 -10.33 2.64 15.41
C CYS A 6 -11.76 2.29 14.98
N PRO A 7 -12.42 3.09 14.13
CA PRO A 7 -13.71 2.71 13.58
C PRO A 7 -13.65 1.33 12.92
N ASP A 8 -14.44 0.38 13.46
CA ASP A 8 -14.50 -1.03 13.05
C ASP A 8 -13.18 -1.82 13.12
N ALA A 9 -12.18 -1.33 13.87
CA ALA A 9 -10.91 -2.02 14.01
C ALA A 9 -10.22 -1.76 15.35
N PHE A 10 -9.32 -2.65 15.73
CA PHE A 10 -8.48 -2.56 16.89
C PHE A 10 -7.03 -2.81 16.49
N LEU A 11 -6.15 -1.87 16.82
CA LEU A 11 -4.72 -1.95 16.57
C LEU A 11 -4.00 -2.25 17.88
N SER A 12 -3.14 -3.27 17.89
CA SER A 12 -2.22 -3.53 18.99
C SER A 12 -0.79 -3.72 18.49
N SER A 13 0.16 -3.36 19.36
CA SER A 13 1.55 -3.81 19.25
C SER A 13 1.88 -4.62 20.49
N ASP A 14 2.30 -5.87 20.28
CA ASP A 14 2.50 -6.79 21.40
C ASP A 14 3.75 -6.41 22.20
N THR A 15 3.69 -6.80 23.47
CA THR A 15 4.78 -6.87 24.45
C THR A 15 4.49 -8.09 25.32
N PRO A 16 5.44 -8.98 25.62
CA PRO A 16 6.89 -8.76 25.57
C PRO A 16 7.60 -9.26 24.30
N SER A 17 6.96 -10.03 23.43
CA SER A 17 7.59 -10.39 22.15
C SER A 17 7.67 -9.15 21.25
N VAL A 18 8.74 -9.02 20.48
CA VAL A 18 8.91 -8.02 19.39
C VAL A 18 7.98 -8.33 18.20
N GLU A 19 7.09 -9.28 18.41
CA GLU A 19 6.08 -9.68 17.49
C GLU A 19 5.11 -8.52 17.27
N THR A 20 5.31 -7.89 16.13
CA THR A 20 4.21 -7.63 15.21
C THR A 20 3.26 -6.49 15.59
N VAL A 21 2.72 -5.85 14.55
CA VAL A 21 1.52 -5.04 14.68
C VAL A 21 0.36 -5.90 14.27
N THR A 22 -0.61 -6.00 15.17
CA THR A 22 -1.85 -6.74 14.95
C THR A 22 -2.98 -5.75 14.72
N LEU A 23 -3.65 -5.89 13.58
CA LEU A 23 -4.86 -5.18 13.24
C LEU A 23 -6.01 -6.20 13.22
N LYS A 24 -6.93 -6.10 14.18
CA LYS A 24 -8.20 -6.81 14.15
C LYS A 24 -9.23 -5.89 13.51
N ALA A 25 -9.66 -6.19 12.29
CA ALA A 25 -10.60 -5.38 11.53
C ALA A 25 -11.77 -6.25 11.05
N ARG A 26 -12.93 -6.09 11.70
CA ARG A 26 -14.16 -6.85 11.41
C ARG A 26 -13.91 -8.38 11.46
N SER A 27 -14.00 -9.06 10.33
CA SER A 27 -13.83 -10.52 10.19
C SER A 27 -12.38 -10.94 9.92
N PHE A 28 -11.44 -10.00 9.87
CA PHE A 28 -10.05 -10.26 9.54
C PHE A 28 -9.10 -9.82 10.65
N THR A 29 -8.04 -10.59 10.84
CA THR A 29 -6.91 -10.24 11.69
C THR A 29 -5.65 -10.24 10.84
N LEU A 30 -5.02 -9.09 10.69
CA LEU A 30 -3.71 -8.94 10.06
C LEU A 30 -2.65 -8.87 11.14
N THR A 31 -1.56 -9.60 10.96
CA THR A 31 -0.38 -9.61 11.82
C THR A 31 0.86 -9.42 10.94
N THR A 32 1.71 -8.43 11.20
CA THR A 32 2.97 -8.24 10.44
C THR A 32 4.03 -9.25 10.86
N LEU A 33 4.89 -9.77 10.00
CA LEU A 33 5.98 -10.68 10.40
C LEU A 33 7.29 -9.90 10.68
N PRO A 34 8.22 -10.47 11.48
CA PRO A 34 9.52 -9.84 11.75
C PRO A 34 10.37 -9.70 10.48
N VAL A 35 11.14 -8.61 10.41
CA VAL A 35 12.19 -8.42 9.39
C VAL A 35 13.38 -9.33 9.68
N GLU A 36 14.04 -9.80 8.62
CA GLU A 36 15.29 -10.57 8.73
C GLU A 36 16.37 -9.98 7.82
N VAL A 37 17.58 -9.81 8.37
CA VAL A 37 18.77 -9.31 7.68
C VAL A 37 19.86 -10.36 7.80
N GLY A 38 20.06 -11.17 6.75
CA GLY A 38 20.91 -12.36 6.84
C GLY A 38 20.39 -13.32 7.90
N GLU A 39 21.21 -13.59 8.91
CA GLU A 39 20.87 -14.44 10.06
C GLU A 39 20.24 -13.65 11.22
N LEU A 40 20.19 -12.31 11.12
CA LEU A 40 19.65 -11.43 12.15
C LEU A 40 18.13 -11.31 12.00
N SER A 41 17.38 -11.56 13.07
CA SER A 41 15.92 -11.46 13.07
C SER A 41 15.41 -10.38 14.01
N GLU A 42 14.40 -9.63 13.56
CA GLU A 42 13.69 -8.67 14.40
C GLU A 42 12.94 -9.34 15.56
N ALA A 43 12.66 -10.65 15.49
CA ALA A 43 11.97 -11.37 16.57
C ALA A 43 12.71 -11.26 17.93
N VAL A 44 14.03 -11.05 17.92
CA VAL A 44 14.88 -10.88 19.11
C VAL A 44 15.30 -9.43 19.36
N ALA A 45 14.71 -8.47 18.64
CA ALA A 45 15.10 -7.06 18.75
C ALA A 45 14.77 -6.44 20.12
N LEU A 46 15.49 -5.39 20.47
CA LEU A 46 15.16 -4.54 21.59
C LEU A 46 14.13 -3.51 21.14
N SER A 47 13.00 -3.43 21.85
CA SER A 47 11.97 -2.42 21.58
C SER A 47 12.51 -1.03 21.91
N GLY A 48 12.52 -0.16 20.91
CA GLY A 48 12.89 1.24 21.02
C GLY A 48 11.68 2.16 21.18
N LYS A 49 11.59 3.17 20.32
CA LYS A 49 10.58 4.21 20.38
C LYS A 49 9.20 3.62 20.07
N ARG A 50 8.22 3.82 20.96
CA ARG A 50 6.80 3.54 20.68
C ARG A 50 5.95 4.76 21.02
N ARG A 51 5.36 5.42 20.02
CA ARG A 51 4.55 6.64 20.20
C ARG A 51 3.24 6.55 19.45
N LEU A 52 2.16 6.81 20.18
CA LEU A 52 0.82 6.91 19.64
C LEU A 52 0.41 8.37 19.55
N HIS A 53 -0.10 8.79 18.40
CA HIS A 53 -0.61 10.12 18.14
C HIS A 53 -2.03 10.03 17.59
N HIS A 54 -2.91 10.89 18.07
CA HIS A 54 -4.26 11.06 17.54
C HIS A 54 -4.37 12.42 16.84
N SER A 55 -5.19 12.50 15.80
CA SER A 55 -5.65 13.80 15.31
C SER A 55 -6.51 14.49 16.36
N GLU A 56 -6.61 15.82 16.32
CA GLU A 56 -7.42 16.61 17.26
C GLU A 56 -8.89 16.18 17.27
N ASP A 57 -9.41 15.73 16.13
CA ASP A 57 -10.79 15.25 15.96
C ASP A 57 -10.95 13.74 16.22
N GLY A 58 -9.87 13.03 16.59
CA GLY A 58 -9.86 11.59 16.84
C GLY A 58 -10.10 10.71 15.61
N SER A 59 -10.24 11.29 14.41
CA SER A 59 -10.54 10.55 13.17
C SER A 59 -9.35 9.79 12.58
N GLU A 60 -8.14 10.14 13.02
CA GLU A 60 -6.91 9.52 12.56
C GLU A 60 -5.98 9.15 13.71
N LEU A 61 -5.22 8.09 13.46
CA LEU A 61 -4.25 7.55 14.38
C LEU A 61 -2.91 7.40 13.67
N THR A 62 -1.83 7.73 14.37
CA THR A 62 -0.46 7.43 13.94
C THR A 62 0.29 6.71 15.04
N LEU A 63 0.78 5.52 14.73
CA LEU A 63 1.65 4.73 15.59
C LEU A 63 3.07 4.73 14.99
N GLU A 64 4.04 5.20 15.76
CA GLU A 64 5.46 5.12 15.44
C GLU A 64 6.12 4.06 16.32
N LEU A 65 6.83 3.12 15.69
CA LEU A 65 7.55 2.02 16.34
C LEU A 65 9.00 2.00 15.84
N SER A 66 9.95 1.70 16.72
CA SER A 66 11.30 1.31 16.33
C SER A 66 11.80 0.12 17.14
N ASN A 67 12.53 -0.77 16.48
CA ASN A 67 13.10 -1.98 17.05
C ASN A 67 14.56 -2.11 16.57
N THR A 68 15.50 -2.34 17.48
CA THR A 68 16.93 -2.49 17.14
C THR A 68 17.34 -3.94 17.35
N ILE A 69 17.87 -4.60 16.32
CA ILE A 69 18.35 -5.98 16.43
C ILE A 69 19.73 -5.94 17.13
N PRO A 70 19.91 -6.50 18.35
CA PRO A 70 21.06 -6.23 19.21
C PRO A 70 22.36 -6.95 18.81
N PHE A 71 22.47 -7.41 17.56
CA PHE A 71 23.61 -8.18 17.06
C PHE A 71 24.12 -7.61 15.74
N GLY A 72 25.39 -7.89 15.42
CA GLY A 72 26.04 -7.37 14.22
C GLY A 72 26.25 -5.86 14.30
N ALA A 73 25.87 -5.15 13.24
CA ALA A 73 26.00 -3.69 13.15
C ALA A 73 24.70 -2.95 13.56
N GLU A 74 23.89 -3.59 14.41
CA GLU A 74 22.68 -3.06 15.03
C GLU A 74 21.69 -2.43 14.04
N PRO A 75 21.16 -3.21 13.07
CA PRO A 75 20.14 -2.69 12.16
C PRO A 75 18.86 -2.32 12.95
N GLU A 76 18.21 -1.24 12.53
CA GLU A 76 16.99 -0.73 13.15
C GLU A 76 15.82 -0.84 12.17
N VAL A 77 14.69 -1.36 12.66
CA VAL A 77 13.44 -1.43 11.92
C VAL A 77 12.48 -0.39 12.50
N CYS A 78 12.21 0.65 11.73
CA CYS A 78 11.26 1.70 12.07
C CYS A 78 9.96 1.48 11.30
N ARG A 79 8.81 1.57 11.96
CA ARG A 79 7.49 1.57 11.32
C ARG A 79 6.72 2.83 11.70
N ARG A 80 6.14 3.49 10.70
CA ARG A 80 5.08 4.49 10.88
C ARG A 80 3.79 3.95 10.28
N ILE A 81 2.78 3.84 11.12
CA ILE A 81 1.47 3.28 10.76
C ILE A 81 0.44 4.37 10.92
N HIS A 82 -0.28 4.66 9.85
CA HIS A 82 -1.39 5.59 9.87
C HIS A 82 -2.69 4.82 9.68
N VAL A 83 -3.68 5.10 10.52
CA VAL A 83 -5.02 4.52 10.42
C VAL A 83 -6.06 5.62 10.34
N SER A 84 -6.95 5.55 9.36
CA SER A 84 -8.13 6.41 9.26
C SER A 84 -9.19 5.81 8.35
N ASN A 85 -10.47 5.95 8.70
CA ASN A 85 -11.61 5.61 7.83
C ASN A 85 -11.53 4.24 7.12
N GLY A 86 -11.28 3.17 7.88
CA GLY A 86 -11.21 1.82 7.32
C GLY A 86 -9.96 1.54 6.48
N LEU A 87 -8.93 2.38 6.58
CA LEU A 87 -7.66 2.27 5.87
C LEU A 87 -6.50 2.31 6.87
N MET A 88 -5.49 1.48 6.61
CA MET A 88 -4.18 1.52 7.23
C MET A 88 -3.11 1.73 6.16
N SER A 89 -2.19 2.67 6.34
CA SER A 89 -0.96 2.77 5.54
C SER A 89 0.27 2.61 6.43
N VAL A 90 1.26 1.88 5.94
CA VAL A 90 2.49 1.55 6.67
C VAL A 90 3.69 1.99 5.86
N SER A 91 4.57 2.74 6.50
CA SER A 91 5.93 3.00 6.03
C SER A 91 6.91 2.28 6.93
N MET A 92 7.70 1.39 6.37
CA MET A 92 8.74 0.64 7.06
C MET A 92 10.12 1.07 6.55
N ASP A 93 10.99 1.46 7.46
CA ASP A 93 12.40 1.75 7.22
C ASP A 93 13.25 0.66 7.88
N ILE A 94 14.08 0.00 7.09
CA ILE A 94 15.11 -0.93 7.56
C ILE A 94 16.44 -0.18 7.44
N VAL A 95 16.91 0.35 8.55
CA VAL A 95 18.11 1.17 8.65
C VAL A 95 19.31 0.26 8.90
N MET A 96 20.26 0.27 7.98
CA MET A 96 21.46 -0.56 8.05
C MET A 96 22.69 0.32 7.86
N ARG A 97 23.63 0.22 8.78
CA ARG A 97 24.96 0.83 8.64
C ARG A 97 25.74 0.09 7.55
N ASN A 98 26.71 0.75 6.94
CA ASN A 98 27.58 0.13 5.92
C ASN A 98 28.22 -1.20 6.40
N ALA A 99 28.64 -1.23 7.67
CA ALA A 99 29.21 -2.43 8.31
C ALA A 99 28.22 -3.61 8.48
N CYS A 100 26.92 -3.39 8.27
CA CYS A 100 25.90 -4.44 8.28
C CYS A 100 25.89 -5.16 6.92
N ALA A 101 26.94 -5.92 6.63
CA ALA A 101 26.99 -6.71 5.41
C ALA A 101 25.89 -7.79 5.43
N PHE A 102 25.22 -7.99 4.30
CA PHE A 102 24.12 -8.95 4.21
C PHE A 102 24.13 -9.71 2.88
N SER A 103 23.75 -10.99 2.94
CA SER A 103 23.51 -11.85 1.78
C SER A 103 22.02 -12.06 1.52
N SER A 104 21.16 -11.75 2.49
CA SER A 104 19.71 -11.83 2.30
C SER A 104 18.96 -10.77 3.11
N LEU A 105 17.77 -10.40 2.63
CA LEU A 105 16.87 -9.45 3.28
C LEU A 105 15.42 -9.92 3.11
N SER A 106 14.76 -10.19 4.23
CA SER A 106 13.31 -10.40 4.33
C SER A 106 12.68 -9.17 4.95
N ALA A 107 11.64 -8.64 4.32
CA ALA A 107 10.79 -7.59 4.91
C ALA A 107 9.74 -8.18 5.86
N GLY A 108 9.89 -9.46 6.24
CA GLY A 108 8.89 -10.24 6.94
C GLY A 108 7.75 -10.60 5.99
N GLY A 109 6.63 -9.92 6.16
CA GLY A 109 5.38 -10.30 5.51
C GLY A 109 4.16 -10.01 6.36
N LEU A 110 3.07 -10.71 6.04
CA LEU A 110 1.80 -10.62 6.74
C LEU A 110 1.24 -12.02 6.97
N ARG A 111 0.64 -12.25 8.14
CA ARG A 111 -0.33 -13.30 8.36
C ARG A 111 -1.71 -12.67 8.41
N ILE A 112 -2.65 -13.17 7.61
CA ILE A 112 -4.04 -12.67 7.58
C ILE A 112 -4.98 -13.83 7.85
N ALA A 113 -5.65 -13.79 9.00
CA ALA A 113 -6.63 -14.80 9.42
C ALA A 113 -8.06 -14.24 9.32
N GLY A 114 -9.04 -15.10 9.09
CA GLY A 114 -10.46 -14.74 9.02
C GLY A 114 -11.31 -15.72 8.22
N ASP A 115 -12.60 -15.43 8.06
CA ASP A 115 -13.51 -16.20 7.21
C ASP A 115 -13.30 -15.86 5.72
N ILE A 116 -12.16 -16.26 5.17
CA ILE A 116 -11.81 -16.02 3.77
C ILE A 116 -12.56 -17.02 2.89
N ARG A 117 -13.38 -16.52 1.97
CA ARG A 117 -14.14 -17.31 0.97
C ARG A 117 -13.54 -17.17 -0.42
N ARG A 118 -13.09 -15.97 -0.79
CA ARG A 118 -12.45 -15.72 -2.08
C ARG A 118 -11.17 -14.92 -1.91
N ILE A 119 -10.22 -15.20 -2.78
CA ILE A 119 -8.98 -14.43 -2.91
C ILE A 119 -8.83 -13.93 -4.34
N GLY A 120 -8.37 -12.70 -4.53
CA GLY A 120 -8.12 -12.12 -5.84
C GLY A 120 -6.83 -11.32 -5.89
N TRP A 121 -6.24 -11.25 -7.09
CA TRP A 121 -4.92 -10.64 -7.31
C TRP A 121 -4.98 -9.52 -8.34
N ILE A 122 -4.28 -8.41 -8.06
CA ILE A 122 -3.98 -7.37 -9.04
C ILE A 122 -2.50 -7.50 -9.37
N HIS A 123 -2.19 -7.90 -10.61
CA HIS A 123 -0.82 -8.03 -11.06
C HIS A 123 -0.30 -6.73 -11.68
N PRO A 124 1.02 -6.48 -11.63
CA PRO A 124 1.64 -5.48 -12.49
C PRO A 124 1.27 -5.72 -13.95
N PRO A 125 0.92 -4.67 -14.71
CA PRO A 125 0.56 -4.85 -16.11
C PRO A 125 1.74 -5.35 -16.94
N LYS A 126 1.46 -6.22 -17.92
CA LYS A 126 2.46 -6.57 -18.94
C LYS A 126 2.80 -5.33 -19.76
N LYS A 127 4.03 -5.27 -20.29
CA LYS A 127 4.46 -4.18 -21.18
C LYS A 127 3.48 -4.01 -22.34
N GLY A 128 2.97 -2.80 -22.52
CA GLY A 128 1.95 -2.44 -23.49
C GLY A 128 0.50 -2.72 -23.07
N SER A 129 0.20 -3.18 -21.85
CA SER A 129 -1.17 -3.49 -21.39
C SER A 129 -1.59 -2.73 -20.14
N GLY A 130 -2.88 -2.55 -19.89
CA GLY A 130 -3.38 -1.89 -18.68
C GLY A 130 -3.49 -2.84 -17.50
N ILE A 131 -3.77 -2.29 -16.31
CA ILE A 131 -4.12 -3.12 -15.15
C ILE A 131 -5.41 -3.87 -15.49
N THR A 132 -5.38 -5.19 -15.37
CA THR A 132 -6.53 -6.06 -15.66
C THR A 132 -7.44 -6.22 -14.44
N ARG A 133 -8.67 -6.68 -14.68
CA ARG A 133 -9.58 -7.04 -13.60
C ARG A 133 -8.95 -8.14 -12.73
N PRO A 134 -9.07 -8.05 -11.39
CA PRO A 134 -8.61 -9.11 -10.50
C PRO A 134 -9.23 -10.45 -10.86
N ILE A 135 -8.42 -11.50 -10.88
CA ILE A 135 -8.89 -12.87 -11.03
C ILE A 135 -9.18 -13.40 -9.64
N HIS A 136 -10.43 -13.77 -9.37
CA HIS A 136 -10.84 -14.35 -8.09
C HIS A 136 -10.80 -15.87 -8.15
N SER A 137 -10.28 -16.50 -7.11
CA SER A 137 -10.30 -17.94 -6.89
C SER A 137 -11.10 -18.26 -5.62
N ASP A 138 -11.76 -19.42 -5.62
CA ASP A 138 -12.43 -19.94 -4.43
C ASP A 138 -11.36 -20.40 -3.42
N PHE A 139 -11.28 -19.71 -2.28
CA PHE A 139 -10.28 -20.00 -1.26
C PHE A 139 -10.65 -21.23 -0.42
N VAL A 140 -11.94 -21.54 -0.29
CA VAL A 140 -12.44 -22.65 0.52
C VAL A 140 -12.03 -23.98 -0.11
N ALA A 141 -12.06 -24.05 -1.44
CA ALA A 141 -11.70 -25.24 -2.21
C ALA A 141 -10.19 -25.56 -2.22
N VAL A 142 -9.33 -24.62 -1.82
CA VAL A 142 -7.88 -24.81 -1.87
C VAL A 142 -7.39 -25.65 -0.68
N PRO A 143 -6.51 -26.64 -0.86
CA PRO A 143 -5.91 -27.39 0.26
C PRO A 143 -5.05 -26.51 1.19
N GLU A 144 -4.95 -26.91 2.45
CA GLU A 144 -4.00 -26.32 3.40
C GLU A 144 -2.55 -26.47 2.91
N ASN A 145 -1.70 -25.47 3.18
CA ASN A 145 -0.30 -25.37 2.72
C ASN A 145 -0.11 -25.22 1.21
N GLU A 146 -1.17 -25.07 0.42
CA GLU A 146 -1.05 -24.78 -1.01
C GLU A 146 -0.48 -23.37 -1.24
N VAL A 147 0.42 -23.26 -2.21
CA VAL A 147 0.97 -21.97 -2.66
C VAL A 147 0.00 -21.30 -3.63
N LEU A 148 -0.60 -20.19 -3.19
CA LEU A 148 -1.58 -19.40 -3.94
C LEU A 148 -0.94 -18.38 -4.87
N TYR A 149 0.29 -17.96 -4.54
CA TYR A 149 1.06 -16.97 -5.29
C TYR A 149 2.55 -17.22 -5.04
N GLU A 150 3.34 -17.28 -6.11
CA GLU A 150 4.80 -17.33 -6.02
C GLU A 150 5.42 -16.61 -7.21
N GLU A 151 6.04 -15.47 -6.97
CA GLU A 151 6.67 -14.65 -8.02
C GLU A 151 7.91 -13.95 -7.50
N SER A 152 8.69 -13.38 -8.42
CA SER A 152 9.87 -12.56 -8.10
C SER A 152 9.54 -11.11 -7.72
N TYR A 153 8.25 -10.74 -7.71
CA TYR A 153 7.74 -9.41 -7.36
C TYR A 153 6.43 -9.58 -6.57
N PRO A 154 6.02 -8.60 -5.74
CA PRO A 154 4.72 -8.69 -5.08
C PRO A 154 3.60 -8.37 -6.09
N PRO A 155 2.37 -8.86 -5.87
CA PRO A 155 1.22 -8.34 -6.59
C PRO A 155 1.06 -6.84 -6.27
N LEU A 156 0.47 -6.07 -7.19
CA LEU A 156 0.10 -4.69 -6.87
C LEU A 156 -0.92 -4.65 -5.74
N GLY A 157 -1.85 -5.59 -5.73
CA GLY A 157 -2.82 -5.75 -4.67
C GLY A 157 -3.37 -7.15 -4.53
N MET A 158 -3.92 -7.41 -3.35
CA MET A 158 -4.58 -8.66 -2.96
C MET A 158 -5.95 -8.31 -2.37
N ILE A 159 -6.94 -9.13 -2.69
CA ILE A 159 -8.34 -8.94 -2.27
C ILE A 159 -8.76 -10.21 -1.54
N LEU A 160 -9.21 -10.08 -0.30
CA LEU A 160 -9.77 -11.17 0.50
C LEU A 160 -11.23 -10.84 0.80
N GLU A 161 -12.12 -11.78 0.52
CA GLU A 161 -13.56 -11.59 0.72
C GLU A 161 -14.12 -12.70 1.57
N SER A 162 -14.92 -12.30 2.55
CA SER A 162 -15.86 -13.16 3.27
C SER A 162 -17.23 -13.06 2.62
N GLU A 163 -18.26 -13.63 3.25
CA GLU A 163 -19.64 -13.50 2.78
C GLU A 163 -20.11 -12.03 2.70
N THR A 164 -19.70 -11.18 3.65
CA THR A 164 -20.23 -9.80 3.75
C THR A 164 -19.16 -8.71 3.86
N LYS A 165 -17.89 -9.08 4.02
CA LYS A 165 -16.77 -8.16 4.26
C LYS A 165 -15.65 -8.38 3.26
N ARG A 166 -14.90 -7.31 3.01
CA ARG A 166 -13.75 -7.31 2.12
C ARG A 166 -12.54 -6.68 2.82
N PHE A 167 -11.39 -7.29 2.61
CA PHE A 167 -10.09 -6.80 3.01
C PHE A 167 -9.21 -6.68 1.76
N ASP A 168 -8.69 -5.48 1.52
CA ASP A 168 -7.77 -5.20 0.42
C ASP A 168 -6.38 -4.95 1.00
N TRP A 169 -5.34 -5.47 0.33
CA TRP A 169 -3.94 -5.11 0.58
C TRP A 169 -3.33 -4.58 -0.72
N MET A 170 -2.39 -3.65 -0.62
CA MET A 170 -1.60 -3.16 -1.75
C MET A 170 -0.16 -2.83 -1.40
N VAL A 171 0.70 -2.99 -2.39
CA VAL A 171 2.04 -2.40 -2.42
C VAL A 171 1.93 -0.88 -2.60
N GLY A 172 2.89 -0.13 -2.04
CA GLY A 172 2.93 1.32 -2.15
C GLY A 172 3.52 1.84 -3.47
N ASP A 173 3.73 3.16 -3.52
CA ASP A 173 4.30 3.84 -4.71
C ASP A 173 5.78 3.53 -4.92
N ASP A 174 6.46 3.00 -3.91
CA ASP A 174 7.85 2.61 -3.96
C ASP A 174 8.08 1.19 -4.53
N PHE A 175 7.22 0.71 -5.42
CA PHE A 175 7.28 -0.63 -6.05
C PHE A 175 8.68 -1.00 -6.57
N TRP A 176 9.42 -0.05 -7.15
CA TRP A 176 10.81 -0.26 -7.58
C TRP A 176 11.75 -0.75 -6.47
N ARG A 177 11.47 -0.47 -5.20
CA ARG A 177 12.23 -0.97 -4.05
C ARG A 177 11.93 -2.43 -3.78
N TRP A 178 10.69 -2.86 -4.00
CA TRP A 178 10.24 -4.24 -3.86
C TRP A 178 10.85 -5.16 -4.93
N THR A 179 11.17 -4.62 -6.10
CA THR A 179 11.71 -5.37 -7.25
C THR A 179 13.18 -5.06 -7.54
N ASN A 180 13.93 -4.55 -6.55
CA ASN A 180 15.30 -4.07 -6.79
C ASN A 180 16.37 -5.18 -6.77
N ALA A 181 16.04 -6.41 -6.40
CA ALA A 181 17.01 -7.48 -6.16
C ALA A 181 17.94 -7.75 -7.34
N GLY A 182 17.38 -7.85 -8.55
CA GLY A 182 18.15 -8.13 -9.77
C GLY A 182 19.21 -7.07 -10.07
N ARG A 183 18.95 -5.79 -9.75
CA ARG A 183 19.93 -4.69 -9.90
C ARG A 183 21.08 -4.77 -8.91
N LEU A 184 20.91 -5.51 -7.82
CA LEU A 184 21.90 -5.74 -6.78
C LEU A 184 22.59 -7.10 -6.91
N GLY A 185 22.40 -7.82 -8.01
CA GLY A 185 23.01 -9.13 -8.22
C GLY A 185 22.34 -10.26 -7.44
N GLY A 186 21.10 -10.10 -7.00
CA GLY A 186 20.33 -11.12 -6.29
C GLY A 186 18.98 -11.43 -6.93
N PHE A 187 18.16 -12.18 -6.20
CA PHE A 187 16.77 -12.51 -6.53
C PHE A 187 15.84 -12.07 -5.42
N SER A 188 14.57 -11.94 -5.73
CA SER A 188 13.50 -11.69 -4.76
C SER A 188 12.44 -12.78 -4.92
N ARG A 189 11.70 -13.06 -3.86
CA ARG A 189 10.65 -14.07 -3.83
C ARG A 189 9.52 -13.62 -2.93
N PHE A 190 8.30 -13.67 -3.46
CA PHE A 190 7.08 -13.28 -2.78
C PHE A 190 6.13 -14.47 -2.83
N THR A 191 5.76 -15.00 -1.67
CA THR A 191 4.97 -16.23 -1.58
C THR A 191 3.75 -16.02 -0.72
N VAL A 192 2.58 -16.43 -1.20
CA VAL A 192 1.36 -16.54 -0.41
C VAL A 192 0.96 -17.99 -0.30
N THR A 193 0.90 -18.50 0.92
CA THR A 193 0.53 -19.88 1.23
C THR A 193 -0.75 -19.89 2.06
N LYS A 194 -1.64 -20.85 1.79
CA LYS A 194 -2.81 -21.09 2.65
C LYS A 194 -2.36 -21.69 3.99
N GLU A 195 -2.79 -21.07 5.09
CA GLU A 195 -2.62 -21.58 6.45
C GLU A 195 -4.00 -21.84 7.08
N ASN A 196 -4.03 -22.59 8.18
CA ASN A 196 -5.28 -22.90 8.88
C ASN A 196 -6.00 -21.61 9.30
N GLY A 197 -7.15 -21.34 8.69
CA GLY A 197 -7.96 -20.15 8.95
C GLY A 197 -7.43 -18.84 8.35
N GLY A 198 -6.48 -18.90 7.40
CA GLY A 198 -5.88 -17.69 6.85
C GLY A 198 -4.85 -17.89 5.73
N ILE A 199 -4.02 -16.88 5.53
CA ILE A 199 -2.88 -16.93 4.63
C ILE A 199 -1.61 -16.41 5.32
N LEU A 200 -0.48 -16.94 4.86
CA LEU A 200 0.85 -16.42 5.14
C LEU A 200 1.41 -15.80 3.86
N PHE A 201 1.69 -14.50 3.88
CA PHE A 201 2.33 -13.77 2.81
C PHE A 201 3.74 -13.37 3.22
N GLN A 202 4.77 -13.95 2.60
CA GLN A 202 6.18 -13.71 2.92
C GLN A 202 6.86 -12.86 1.85
N TRP A 203 7.75 -11.96 2.28
CA TRP A 203 8.42 -10.96 1.44
C TRP A 203 9.93 -11.09 1.50
N LYS A 204 10.50 -11.94 0.65
CA LYS A 204 11.95 -12.01 0.47
C LYS A 204 12.39 -10.98 -0.55
N LEU A 205 12.89 -9.84 -0.07
CA LEU A 205 13.28 -8.72 -0.92
C LEU A 205 14.59 -8.95 -1.65
N PHE A 206 15.48 -9.75 -1.07
CA PHE A 206 16.80 -9.99 -1.62
C PHE A 206 17.36 -11.31 -1.11
N ASP A 207 17.88 -12.12 -2.02
CA ASP A 207 18.81 -13.20 -1.80
C ASP A 207 19.94 -13.05 -2.80
N LEU A 208 21.17 -13.01 -2.30
CA LEU A 208 22.37 -12.89 -3.10
C LEU A 208 22.55 -14.14 -3.97
N LYS A 209 22.99 -13.96 -5.21
CA LYS A 209 23.40 -15.08 -6.06
C LYS A 209 24.59 -15.82 -5.42
N PRO A 210 24.71 -17.14 -5.65
CA PRO A 210 25.92 -17.88 -5.29
C PRO A 210 27.18 -17.17 -5.84
N ASP A 211 28.29 -17.32 -5.12
CA ASP A 211 29.63 -16.84 -5.53
C ASP A 211 29.80 -15.31 -5.64
N MET A 212 28.84 -14.54 -5.14
CA MET A 212 28.95 -13.09 -5.01
C MET A 212 29.34 -12.69 -3.58
N GLU A 213 30.01 -11.55 -3.43
CA GLU A 213 30.31 -10.98 -2.10
C GLU A 213 29.06 -10.37 -1.46
N ALA A 214 28.98 -10.47 -0.13
CA ALA A 214 27.93 -9.83 0.65
C ALA A 214 27.89 -8.33 0.38
N LEU A 215 26.68 -7.78 0.27
CA LEU A 215 26.53 -6.36 -0.01
C LEU A 215 26.70 -5.54 1.26
N PRO A 216 27.31 -4.34 1.17
CA PRO A 216 27.33 -3.41 2.29
C PRO A 216 25.91 -3.02 2.69
N GLY A 217 25.73 -2.80 4.00
CA GLY A 217 24.44 -2.39 4.53
C GLY A 217 24.00 -1.04 3.97
N ARG A 218 22.71 -0.95 3.64
CA ARG A 218 22.06 0.24 3.08
C ARG A 218 20.63 0.34 3.55
N ASN A 219 20.10 1.56 3.64
CA ASN A 219 18.73 1.73 4.08
C ASN A 219 17.73 1.24 3.02
N TRP A 220 16.73 0.48 3.47
CA TRP A 220 15.56 0.12 2.69
C TRP A 220 14.33 0.83 3.26
N ARG A 221 13.44 1.26 2.38
CA ARG A 221 12.13 1.78 2.72
C ARG A 221 11.11 0.96 1.95
N LEU A 222 10.01 0.59 2.56
CA LEU A 222 8.89 -0.07 1.92
C LEU A 222 7.60 0.59 2.38
N THR A 223 6.68 0.83 1.46
CA THR A 223 5.33 1.27 1.80
C THR A 223 4.29 0.29 1.31
N TRP A 224 3.23 0.12 2.09
CA TRP A 224 2.07 -0.70 1.75
C TRP A 224 0.83 -0.20 2.49
N ALA A 225 -0.35 -0.57 2.01
CA ALA A 225 -1.61 -0.21 2.66
C ALA A 225 -2.58 -1.39 2.69
N ALA A 226 -3.52 -1.32 3.62
CA ALA A 226 -4.63 -2.26 3.73
C ALA A 226 -5.93 -1.50 4.00
N ALA A 227 -7.05 -1.98 3.48
CA ALA A 227 -8.37 -1.41 3.71
C ALA A 227 -9.38 -2.50 4.09
N TRP A 228 -10.34 -2.16 4.95
CA TRP A 228 -11.43 -3.05 5.35
C TRP A 228 -12.78 -2.36 5.22
N LYS A 229 -13.75 -3.07 4.66
CA LYS A 229 -15.07 -2.50 4.34
C LYS A 229 -16.14 -3.58 4.18
N PRO A 230 -17.44 -3.21 4.18
CA PRO A 230 -18.48 -4.10 3.67
C PRO A 230 -18.19 -4.53 2.24
N LEU A 231 -18.61 -5.75 1.87
CA LEU A 231 -18.49 -6.28 0.51
C LEU A 231 -19.44 -5.53 -0.45
N ALA A 232 -20.67 -5.25 0.01
CA ALA A 232 -21.59 -4.38 -0.72
C ALA A 232 -21.07 -2.94 -0.70
N LEU A 233 -20.97 -2.33 -1.88
CA LEU A 233 -20.67 -0.90 -1.99
C LEU A 233 -21.84 -0.11 -1.41
N SER A 234 -21.53 0.89 -0.58
CA SER A 234 -22.55 1.81 -0.07
C SER A 234 -23.21 2.57 -1.22
N GLU A 235 -24.49 2.92 -1.05
CA GLU A 235 -25.18 3.81 -1.98
C GLU A 235 -24.38 5.12 -2.15
N ARG A 236 -24.18 5.51 -3.41
CA ARG A 236 -23.44 6.72 -3.75
C ARG A 236 -24.26 7.93 -3.35
N LYS A 237 -23.69 8.81 -2.51
CA LYS A 237 -24.26 10.13 -2.31
C LYS A 237 -24.03 10.94 -3.58
N THR A 238 -25.05 11.64 -4.06
CA THR A 238 -24.89 12.55 -5.20
C THR A 238 -23.88 13.64 -4.82
N PRO A 239 -22.73 13.75 -5.50
CA PRO A 239 -21.73 14.73 -5.13
C PRO A 239 -22.22 16.13 -5.48
N GLY A 240 -22.06 17.07 -4.53
CA GLY A 240 -22.39 18.49 -4.76
C GLY A 240 -21.37 19.17 -5.69
N LYS A 241 -20.12 18.69 -5.69
CA LYS A 241 -19.05 19.14 -6.58
C LYS A 241 -18.20 17.97 -7.04
N SER A 242 -17.79 18.00 -8.31
CA SER A 242 -16.92 16.95 -8.85
C SER A 242 -15.79 17.50 -9.71
N TYR A 243 -14.72 16.72 -9.82
CA TYR A 243 -13.62 16.94 -10.74
C TYR A 243 -13.38 15.67 -11.53
N ASP A 244 -13.54 15.75 -12.85
CA ASP A 244 -13.37 14.61 -13.74
C ASP A 244 -11.93 14.57 -14.28
N LEU A 245 -11.23 13.47 -14.01
CA LEU A 245 -9.84 13.30 -14.45
C LEU A 245 -9.70 13.07 -15.96
N THR A 246 -10.77 12.67 -16.67
CA THR A 246 -10.72 12.38 -18.12
C THR A 246 -10.63 13.63 -18.98
N VAL A 247 -11.09 14.77 -18.47
CA VAL A 247 -11.07 16.07 -19.16
C VAL A 247 -9.88 16.94 -18.73
N CYS A 248 -9.02 16.43 -17.86
CA CYS A 248 -7.87 17.18 -17.37
C CYS A 248 -6.78 17.25 -18.45
N ASN A 249 -6.35 18.47 -18.79
CA ASN A 249 -5.20 18.69 -19.65
C ASN A 249 -3.91 18.60 -18.82
N TRP A 250 -3.45 17.37 -18.61
CA TRP A 250 -2.25 17.10 -17.82
C TRP A 250 -0.99 17.68 -18.47
N PRO A 251 -0.14 18.42 -17.74
CA PRO A 251 1.13 18.87 -18.29
C PRO A 251 1.98 17.68 -18.76
N THR A 252 2.61 17.78 -19.93
CA THR A 252 3.41 16.69 -20.53
C THR A 252 4.39 16.00 -19.56
N PRO A 253 5.13 16.72 -18.69
CA PRO A 253 6.04 16.07 -17.74
C PRO A 253 5.36 15.20 -16.68
N THR A 254 4.05 15.41 -16.45
CA THR A 254 3.26 14.68 -15.45
C THR A 254 2.59 13.43 -16.00
N LEU A 255 2.53 13.31 -17.33
CA LEU A 255 1.93 12.17 -18.00
C LEU A 255 2.63 10.89 -17.57
N ALA A 256 1.82 9.92 -17.15
CA ALA A 256 2.30 8.60 -16.82
C ALA A 256 3.07 8.05 -18.03
N SER A 257 4.36 7.75 -17.82
CA SER A 257 5.11 6.93 -18.77
C SER A 257 4.58 5.52 -18.60
N SER A 258 3.57 5.23 -19.40
CA SER A 258 2.87 3.98 -19.33
C SER A 258 3.78 2.86 -19.83
N SER A 259 3.91 1.79 -19.05
CA SER A 259 4.15 0.47 -19.63
C SER A 259 2.85 -0.10 -20.22
N VAL A 260 1.89 0.74 -20.61
CA VAL A 260 0.52 0.43 -21.04
C VAL A 260 0.29 1.11 -22.40
N LYS A 261 -0.07 0.39 -23.47
CA LYS A 261 -0.55 1.06 -24.69
C LYS A 261 -1.84 1.80 -24.34
N LYS A 262 -2.06 2.98 -24.94
CA LYS A 262 -3.41 3.55 -25.07
C LYS A 262 -4.30 2.43 -25.63
N SER A 263 -5.21 1.87 -24.84
CA SER A 263 -6.22 0.98 -25.42
C SER A 263 -7.13 1.84 -26.29
N HIS A 264 -7.68 1.26 -27.36
CA HIS A 264 -8.65 1.97 -28.21
C HIS A 264 -9.84 2.54 -27.40
N ASP A 265 -10.16 1.91 -26.25
CA ASP A 265 -11.23 2.29 -25.32
C ASP A 265 -10.81 3.31 -24.24
N ASP A 266 -9.55 3.74 -24.18
CA ASP A 266 -9.00 4.64 -23.15
C ASP A 266 -8.01 5.61 -23.78
N ALA A 267 -8.55 6.53 -24.60
CA ALA A 267 -7.77 7.47 -25.39
C ALA A 267 -7.17 8.64 -24.57
N ALA A 268 -7.67 8.85 -23.35
CA ALA A 268 -7.28 9.98 -22.51
C ALA A 268 -5.89 9.77 -21.89
N GLU A 269 -5.02 10.75 -22.04
CA GLU A 269 -3.74 10.77 -21.36
C GLU A 269 -3.95 10.94 -19.85
N ARG A 270 -3.12 10.28 -19.04
CA ARG A 270 -3.27 10.28 -17.59
C ARG A 270 -2.05 10.87 -16.92
N GLY A 271 -2.27 11.79 -15.99
CA GLY A 271 -1.24 12.22 -15.05
C GLY A 271 -0.95 11.09 -14.06
N CYS A 272 0.33 10.82 -13.79
CA CYS A 272 0.72 10.01 -12.66
C CYS A 272 0.58 10.83 -11.37
N LEU A 273 -0.16 10.32 -10.37
CA LEU A 273 -0.31 11.03 -9.11
C LEU A 273 0.92 10.95 -8.20
N CYS A 274 1.96 10.19 -8.54
CA CYS A 274 3.25 10.34 -7.88
C CYS A 274 3.94 11.66 -8.29
N ALA A 275 3.66 12.19 -9.49
CA ALA A 275 4.24 13.45 -9.93
C ALA A 275 3.67 14.63 -9.12
N ALA A 276 4.56 15.40 -8.49
CA ALA A 276 4.19 16.52 -7.62
C ALA A 276 3.26 17.54 -8.31
N ALA A 277 3.46 17.81 -9.59
CA ALA A 277 2.63 18.73 -10.35
C ALA A 277 1.19 18.22 -10.55
N THR A 278 0.98 16.91 -10.79
CA THR A 278 -0.36 16.28 -10.82
C THR A 278 -1.08 16.50 -9.51
N LEU A 279 -0.41 16.17 -8.38
CA LEU A 279 -0.98 16.37 -7.04
C LEU A 279 -1.30 17.83 -6.76
N ASN A 280 -0.44 18.76 -7.20
CA ASN A 280 -0.66 20.19 -6.97
C ASN A 280 -1.87 20.72 -7.73
N ILE A 281 -2.17 20.21 -8.93
CA ILE A 281 -3.41 20.52 -9.66
C ILE A 281 -4.63 20.11 -8.83
N LEU A 282 -4.64 18.87 -8.32
CA LEU A 282 -5.75 18.36 -7.51
C LEU A 282 -5.88 19.10 -6.17
N LYS A 283 -4.76 19.39 -5.51
CA LYS A 283 -4.74 20.19 -4.27
C LYS A 283 -5.25 21.61 -4.51
N LYS A 284 -4.92 22.22 -5.65
CA LYS A 284 -5.43 23.54 -6.04
C LYS A 284 -6.94 23.48 -6.25
N TRP A 285 -7.46 22.47 -6.93
CA TRP A 285 -8.90 22.30 -7.10
C TRP A 285 -9.64 22.21 -5.76
N VAL A 286 -9.17 21.39 -4.80
CA VAL A 286 -9.79 21.33 -3.47
C VAL A 286 -9.77 22.69 -2.79
N ARG A 287 -8.61 23.37 -2.76
CA ARG A 287 -8.46 24.69 -2.13
C ARG A 287 -9.37 25.75 -2.74
N SER A 288 -9.47 25.80 -4.06
CA SER A 288 -10.31 26.76 -4.78
C SER A 288 -11.81 26.58 -4.53
N ASN A 289 -12.22 25.44 -3.99
CA ASN A 289 -13.61 25.19 -3.65
C ASN A 289 -13.92 25.31 -2.15
N LEU A 290 -12.93 25.52 -1.29
CA LEU A 290 -13.14 25.54 0.17
C LEU A 290 -14.21 26.56 0.57
N ASP A 291 -14.16 27.78 0.03
CA ASP A 291 -15.06 28.89 0.42
C ASP A 291 -16.53 28.65 0.10
N SER A 292 -16.82 27.70 -0.79
CA SER A 292 -18.18 27.30 -1.16
C SER A 292 -18.68 26.05 -0.43
N VAL A 293 -17.86 25.43 0.42
CA VAL A 293 -18.20 24.20 1.14
C VAL A 293 -19.28 24.46 2.19
N LYS A 294 -20.34 23.65 2.16
CA LYS A 294 -21.37 23.57 3.20
C LYS A 294 -21.25 22.26 3.98
N LYS A 295 -21.74 22.28 5.22
CA LYS A 295 -21.83 21.07 6.05
C LYS A 295 -22.70 20.03 5.35
N GLY A 296 -22.17 18.81 5.21
CA GLY A 296 -22.81 17.70 4.52
C GLY A 296 -22.42 17.55 3.04
N ASP A 297 -21.67 18.50 2.47
CA ASP A 297 -21.24 18.40 1.08
C ASP A 297 -20.33 17.20 0.85
N VAL A 298 -20.58 16.50 -0.26
CA VAL A 298 -19.71 15.44 -0.78
C VAL A 298 -19.06 15.92 -2.06
N PHE A 299 -17.75 16.01 -2.05
CA PHE A 299 -16.91 16.24 -3.20
C PHE A 299 -16.54 14.90 -3.83
N ALA A 300 -16.44 14.84 -5.16
CA ALA A 300 -16.02 13.64 -5.86
C ALA A 300 -14.85 13.91 -6.81
N LEU A 301 -13.82 13.07 -6.73
CA LEU A 301 -12.86 12.90 -7.80
C LEU A 301 -13.35 11.77 -8.71
N ASN A 302 -13.79 12.10 -9.92
CA ASN A 302 -14.40 11.17 -10.86
C ASN A 302 -13.37 10.54 -11.81
N ASN A 303 -13.69 9.34 -12.29
CA ASN A 303 -12.92 8.59 -13.27
C ASN A 303 -11.47 8.34 -12.84
N VAL A 304 -11.28 8.06 -11.55
CA VAL A 304 -9.97 7.75 -10.99
C VAL A 304 -9.61 6.31 -11.33
N LEU A 305 -8.56 6.15 -12.12
CA LEU A 305 -8.00 4.85 -12.43
C LEU A 305 -6.48 4.88 -12.20
N PRO A 306 -6.01 4.26 -11.10
CA PRO A 306 -4.60 4.21 -10.76
C PRO A 306 -3.73 3.73 -11.92
N VAL A 307 -2.56 4.34 -12.08
CA VAL A 307 -1.61 4.03 -13.16
C VAL A 307 -0.34 3.39 -12.62
N TYR A 308 0.09 2.34 -13.29
CA TYR A 308 1.45 1.82 -13.17
C TYR A 308 2.35 2.58 -14.14
N CYS A 309 3.32 3.32 -13.59
CA CYS A 309 4.20 4.21 -14.33
C CYS A 309 5.65 3.81 -14.10
N VAL A 310 6.53 4.12 -15.06
CA VAL A 310 7.97 3.86 -14.94
C VAL A 310 8.81 5.14 -14.95
N ASN A 311 8.22 6.32 -15.08
CA ASN A 311 8.98 7.56 -15.16
C ASN A 311 9.66 7.91 -13.83
N ALA A 312 10.97 7.75 -13.74
CA ALA A 312 11.71 8.06 -12.51
C ALA A 312 11.66 9.55 -12.12
N GLY A 313 11.39 10.45 -13.08
CA GLY A 313 11.20 11.88 -12.83
C GLY A 313 9.98 12.19 -11.94
N HIS A 314 8.98 11.31 -11.91
CA HIS A 314 7.80 11.47 -11.04
C HIS A 314 8.11 11.20 -9.56
N LEU A 315 9.24 10.55 -9.27
CA LEU A 315 9.69 10.21 -7.92
C LEU A 315 10.92 11.04 -7.50
N ASP A 316 11.09 12.22 -8.09
CA ASP A 316 12.25 13.12 -7.91
C ASP A 316 13.61 12.44 -8.19
N ARG A 317 13.61 11.44 -9.09
CA ARG A 317 14.76 10.60 -9.43
C ARG A 317 15.04 10.57 -10.93
N ALA A 318 14.89 11.71 -11.60
CA ALA A 318 15.01 11.83 -13.06
C ALA A 318 16.30 11.19 -13.65
N ARG A 319 17.41 11.22 -12.90
CA ARG A 319 18.69 10.59 -13.30
C ARG A 319 18.64 9.07 -13.47
N LEU A 320 17.69 8.39 -12.82
CA LEU A 320 17.55 6.93 -12.89
C LEU A 320 16.73 6.45 -14.10
N VAL A 321 16.14 7.38 -14.87
CA VAL A 321 15.33 7.16 -16.09
C VAL A 321 14.06 6.34 -15.86
N SER A 322 14.19 5.09 -15.39
CA SER A 322 13.10 4.14 -15.19
C SER A 322 13.05 3.59 -13.76
N LEU A 323 11.94 3.89 -13.06
CA LEU A 323 11.59 3.35 -11.75
C LEU A 323 10.10 3.00 -11.74
N PRO A 324 9.73 1.71 -11.72
CA PRO A 324 8.33 1.32 -11.67
C PRO A 324 7.69 1.76 -10.35
N HIS A 325 6.48 2.31 -10.45
CA HIS A 325 5.68 2.76 -9.33
C HIS A 325 4.20 2.67 -9.64
N TRP A 326 3.38 2.56 -8.59
CA TRP A 326 1.94 2.55 -8.69
C TRP A 326 1.36 3.68 -7.86
N ASP A 327 0.62 4.59 -8.50
CA ASP A 327 0.21 5.84 -7.87
C ASP A 327 -1.00 5.72 -6.92
N MET A 328 -1.49 4.51 -6.67
CA MET A 328 -2.59 4.27 -5.76
C MET A 328 -2.31 4.78 -4.35
N MET A 329 -1.08 4.66 -3.84
CA MET A 329 -0.72 5.20 -2.53
C MET A 329 -0.82 6.74 -2.51
N SER A 330 -0.39 7.39 -3.60
CA SER A 330 -0.54 8.84 -3.75
C SER A 330 -2.01 9.28 -3.82
N ILE A 331 -2.88 8.46 -4.43
CA ILE A 331 -4.35 8.67 -4.41
C ILE A 331 -4.91 8.57 -2.98
N LEU A 332 -4.50 7.57 -2.20
CA LEU A 332 -4.90 7.41 -0.79
C LEU A 332 -4.48 8.63 0.05
N GLU A 333 -3.22 9.05 -0.09
CA GLU A 333 -2.66 10.19 0.63
C GLU A 333 -3.32 11.51 0.23
N PHE A 334 -3.63 11.70 -1.07
CA PHE A 334 -4.40 12.84 -1.53
C PHE A 334 -5.79 12.87 -0.91
N ARG A 335 -6.52 11.74 -0.91
CA ARG A 335 -7.85 11.65 -0.28
C ARG A 335 -7.77 11.99 1.20
N ARG A 336 -6.77 11.46 1.93
CA ARG A 336 -6.56 11.77 3.34
C ARG A 336 -6.34 13.26 3.56
N TRP A 337 -5.39 13.84 2.82
CA TRP A 337 -5.10 15.28 2.88
C TRP A 337 -6.34 16.15 2.60
N ALA A 338 -7.12 15.81 1.58
CA ALA A 338 -8.32 16.55 1.21
C ALA A 338 -9.40 16.46 2.30
N ASN A 339 -9.63 15.25 2.84
CA ASN A 339 -10.60 15.05 3.91
C ASN A 339 -10.22 15.77 5.21
N ARG A 340 -8.92 15.88 5.57
CA ARG A 340 -8.48 16.71 6.70
C ARG A 340 -8.84 18.20 6.56
N LEU A 341 -8.93 18.70 5.33
CA LEU A 341 -9.33 20.09 5.08
C LEU A 341 -10.85 20.25 5.04
N LEU A 342 -11.54 19.32 4.37
CA LEU A 342 -12.99 19.37 4.19
C LEU A 342 -13.75 19.04 5.49
N SER A 343 -13.23 18.14 6.33
CA SER A 343 -13.86 17.74 7.60
C SER A 343 -14.03 18.91 8.55
N LYS A 344 -13.09 19.87 8.55
CA LYS A 344 -13.18 21.13 9.32
C LYS A 344 -14.41 21.98 8.98
N ARG A 345 -15.00 21.76 7.79
CA ARG A 345 -16.23 22.42 7.33
C ARG A 345 -17.42 21.44 7.26
N GLY A 346 -17.26 20.22 7.79
CA GLY A 346 -18.28 19.17 7.80
C GLY A 346 -18.54 18.55 6.42
N ALA A 347 -17.56 18.55 5.52
CA ALA A 347 -17.64 17.97 4.18
C ALA A 347 -16.63 16.84 3.99
N SER A 348 -16.74 16.09 2.89
CA SER A 348 -15.84 14.97 2.58
C SER A 348 -15.50 14.87 1.09
N LEU A 349 -14.40 14.18 0.77
CA LEU A 349 -14.01 13.80 -0.58
C LEU A 349 -14.13 12.27 -0.77
N GLU A 350 -14.86 11.90 -1.81
CA GLU A 350 -14.92 10.55 -2.38
C GLU A 350 -14.05 10.43 -3.64
N VAL A 351 -13.52 9.23 -3.87
CA VAL A 351 -12.67 8.90 -5.02
C VAL A 351 -13.38 7.80 -5.79
N LEU A 352 -13.85 8.13 -6.98
CA LEU A 352 -14.77 7.28 -7.75
C LEU A 352 -14.05 6.75 -8.99
N ALA A 353 -14.06 5.42 -9.13
CA ALA A 353 -13.54 4.79 -10.33
C ALA A 353 -14.58 4.86 -11.48
N PRO A 354 -14.13 4.81 -12.75
CA PRO A 354 -15.04 4.59 -13.88
C PRO A 354 -15.91 3.36 -13.65
N GLU A 355 -17.15 3.36 -14.15
CA GLU A 355 -18.12 2.29 -13.89
C GLU A 355 -17.61 0.89 -14.29
N LYS A 356 -16.90 0.83 -15.42
CA LYS A 356 -16.29 -0.37 -16.00
C LYS A 356 -14.86 -0.63 -15.52
N SER A 357 -14.36 0.14 -14.54
CA SER A 357 -13.00 0.02 -14.05
C SER A 357 -12.71 -1.40 -13.53
N PRO A 358 -11.56 -1.99 -13.87
CA PRO A 358 -11.11 -3.25 -13.28
C PRO A 358 -10.86 -3.14 -11.77
N LEU A 359 -10.62 -1.92 -11.26
CA LEU A 359 -10.29 -1.64 -9.87
C LEU A 359 -11.47 -1.04 -9.09
N ARG A 360 -12.68 -1.03 -9.66
CA ARG A 360 -13.87 -0.55 -8.93
C ARG A 360 -14.09 -1.41 -7.69
N GLY A 361 -14.28 -0.75 -6.55
CA GLY A 361 -14.39 -1.41 -5.27
C GLY A 361 -13.06 -1.84 -4.66
N PHE A 362 -11.90 -1.51 -5.22
CA PHE A 362 -10.59 -1.77 -4.59
C PHE A 362 -10.15 -0.61 -3.70
N MET A 363 -9.71 -0.90 -2.47
CA MET A 363 -9.30 0.08 -1.45
C MET A 363 -10.38 1.15 -1.20
N ILE A 364 -10.17 2.38 -1.67
CA ILE A 364 -11.12 3.50 -1.50
C ILE A 364 -11.93 3.81 -2.77
N LEU A 365 -11.72 3.06 -3.86
CA LEU A 365 -12.33 3.33 -5.15
C LEU A 365 -13.78 2.86 -5.16
N GLY A 366 -14.73 3.79 -5.14
CA GLY A 366 -16.18 3.52 -5.19
C GLY A 366 -16.77 3.32 -6.59
#